data_AF-A0A6A6FKP3-F1
#
_entry.id   AF-A0A6A6FKP3-F1
#
_cell.length_a   1.000
_cell.length_b   1.000
_cell.length_c   1.000
_cell.angle_alpha   90.00
_cell.angle_beta   90.00
_cell.angle_gamma   90.00
#
_symmetry.space_group_name_H-M   'P 1'
#
loop_
_entity.id
_entity.type
_entity.pdbx_description
1 polymer ?
#
loop_
_entity_poly.entity_id
_entity_poly.type
_entity_poly.pdbx_seq_one_letter_code
_entity_poly.pdbx_strand_id
1 'polypeptide(L)'
;MQPTQPMQRALRRLALTTKQGPHNYYKGNRTGSMGRHTKWGGYIIDWKKVRTYVCPDLRYFNLSPFVANNVKRPEPESFKHTETKSPMDGKEYIRKWKEEGGNI
;
A
#
# COMPACT_ATOMS: atom_id res chain seq x y z
N MET A 1 -26.32 -8.10 -1.03
CA MET A 1 -26.94 -7.43 -2.20
C MET A 1 -28.20 -8.19 -2.58
N GLN A 2 -29.36 -7.58 -2.38
CA GLN A 2 -30.62 -8.09 -2.92
C GLN A 2 -30.80 -7.52 -4.33
N PRO A 3 -31.16 -8.34 -5.34
CA PRO A 3 -31.42 -7.84 -6.68
C PRO A 3 -32.73 -7.05 -6.74
N THR A 4 -32.79 -6.10 -7.67
CA THR A 4 -34.01 -5.34 -7.97
C THR A 4 -35.10 -6.26 -8.54
N GLN A 5 -36.37 -5.92 -8.29
CA GLN A 5 -37.53 -6.77 -8.62
C GLN A 5 -37.56 -7.33 -10.05
N PRO A 6 -37.22 -6.58 -11.12
CA PRO A 6 -37.23 -7.13 -12.48
C PRO A 6 -36.19 -8.23 -12.71
N MET A 7 -35.05 -8.16 -12.00
CA MET A 7 -33.95 -9.13 -12.11
C MET A 7 -34.20 -10.41 -11.29
N GLN A 8 -35.22 -10.44 -10.41
CA GLN A 8 -35.54 -11.62 -9.62
C GLN A 8 -36.09 -12.78 -10.46
N ARG A 9 -36.69 -12.49 -11.63
CA ARG A 9 -37.35 -13.49 -12.50
C ARG A 9 -36.46 -14.06 -13.62
N ALA A 10 -35.29 -13.48 -13.88
CA ALA A 10 -34.39 -13.88 -14.97
C ALA A 10 -33.25 -14.82 -14.51
N LEU A 11 -32.66 -15.57 -15.45
CA LEU A 11 -31.46 -16.38 -15.22
C LEU A 11 -30.33 -15.53 -14.61
N ARG A 12 -30.02 -15.80 -13.34
CA ARG A 12 -29.13 -15.00 -12.48
C ARG A 12 -27.66 -15.24 -12.81
N ARG A 13 -27.13 -14.62 -13.88
CA ARG A 13 -25.70 -14.62 -14.25
C ARG A 13 -24.87 -13.61 -13.44
N LEU A 14 -25.16 -13.49 -12.14
CA LEU A 14 -24.37 -12.64 -11.23
C LEU A 14 -23.21 -13.46 -10.65
N ALA A 15 -22.07 -12.82 -10.44
CA ALA A 15 -20.94 -13.47 -9.77
C ALA A 15 -21.33 -13.87 -8.35
N LEU A 16 -21.08 -15.13 -7.99
CA LEU A 16 -21.37 -15.64 -6.65
C LEU A 16 -20.57 -14.89 -5.59
N THR A 17 -21.24 -14.49 -4.52
CA THR A 17 -20.63 -13.93 -3.31
C THR A 17 -20.44 -15.02 -2.26
N THR A 18 -19.71 -14.69 -1.19
CA THR A 18 -19.45 -15.61 -0.06
C THR A 18 -20.71 -16.12 0.64
N LYS A 19 -21.88 -15.50 0.41
CA LYS A 19 -23.15 -15.78 1.12
C LYS A 19 -24.22 -16.47 0.26
N GLN A 20 -23.89 -16.87 -0.96
CA GLN A 20 -24.86 -17.37 -1.94
C GLN A 20 -24.64 -18.83 -2.34
N GLY A 21 -23.54 -19.45 -1.93
CA GLY A 21 -23.20 -20.83 -2.27
C GLY A 21 -23.62 -21.86 -1.21
N PRO A 22 -23.61 -23.16 -1.56
CA PRO A 22 -23.81 -24.26 -0.61
C PRO A 22 -22.66 -24.35 0.40
N HIS A 23 -22.78 -25.25 1.40
CA HIS A 23 -21.82 -25.38 2.50
C HIS A 23 -20.36 -25.60 2.07
N ASN A 24 -20.12 -26.24 0.92
CA ASN A 24 -18.78 -26.50 0.37
C ASN A 24 -18.24 -25.38 -0.55
N TYR A 25 -18.96 -24.27 -0.68
CA TYR A 25 -18.50 -23.12 -1.46
C TYR A 25 -17.72 -22.14 -0.59
N TYR A 26 -16.39 -22.11 -0.78
CA TYR A 26 -15.53 -21.12 -0.15
C TYR A 26 -15.04 -20.08 -1.15
N LYS A 27 -15.18 -18.80 -0.80
CA LYS A 27 -14.62 -17.68 -1.56
C LYS A 27 -13.91 -16.72 -0.60
N GLY A 28 -12.60 -16.52 -0.82
CA GLY A 28 -11.76 -15.67 0.04
C GLY A 28 -11.92 -14.17 -0.22
N ASN A 29 -11.46 -13.37 0.74
CA ASN A 29 -11.50 -11.89 0.70
C ASN A 29 -10.13 -11.25 0.47
N ARG A 30 -9.21 -11.95 -0.21
CA ARG A 30 -7.85 -11.46 -0.54
C ARG A 30 -6.99 -11.04 0.66
N THR A 31 -7.18 -11.68 1.80
CA THR A 31 -6.33 -11.47 2.98
C THR A 31 -4.89 -11.95 2.77
N GLY A 32 -4.62 -12.75 1.73
CA GLY A 32 -3.32 -13.37 1.47
C GLY A 32 -3.13 -14.67 2.26
N SER A 33 -2.12 -15.46 1.86
CA SER A 33 -1.78 -16.71 2.55
C SER A 33 -0.72 -16.45 3.61
N MET A 34 -1.06 -16.68 4.88
CA MET A 34 -0.17 -16.46 6.04
C MET A 34 0.54 -17.75 6.47
N GLY A 35 0.50 -18.80 5.65
CA GLY A 35 0.93 -20.12 6.07
C GLY A 35 0.49 -21.22 5.10
N ARG A 36 0.16 -22.39 5.65
CA ARG A 36 -0.28 -23.56 4.88
C ARG A 36 -1.32 -24.40 5.64
N HIS A 37 -2.21 -25.04 4.89
CA HIS A 37 -3.06 -26.10 5.43
C HIS A 37 -2.24 -27.35 5.77
N THR A 38 -2.72 -28.12 6.75
CA THR A 38 -2.18 -29.43 7.12
C THR A 38 -2.98 -30.54 6.46
N LYS A 39 -2.43 -31.76 6.43
CA LYS A 39 -3.13 -32.96 5.94
C LYS A 39 -4.47 -33.21 6.64
N TRP A 40 -4.59 -32.79 7.91
CA TRP A 40 -5.73 -33.07 8.78
C TRP A 40 -6.70 -31.89 8.93
N GLY A 41 -6.66 -30.92 8.01
CA GLY A 41 -7.60 -29.78 8.01
C GLY A 41 -7.21 -28.59 8.89
N GLY A 42 -6.17 -28.71 9.72
CA GLY A 42 -5.60 -27.58 10.47
C GLY A 42 -4.84 -26.59 9.57
N TYR A 43 -4.37 -25.47 10.15
CA TYR A 43 -3.58 -24.45 9.47
C TYR A 43 -2.34 -24.08 10.31
N ILE A 44 -1.16 -24.03 9.69
CA ILE A 44 0.10 -23.64 10.33
C ILE A 44 0.52 -22.27 9.79
N ILE A 45 0.76 -21.32 10.68
CA ILE A 45 1.19 -19.95 10.35
C ILE A 45 2.68 -19.95 10.02
N ASP A 46 3.05 -19.26 8.94
CA ASP A 46 4.42 -18.91 8.58
C ASP A 46 4.65 -17.44 8.91
N TRP A 47 5.34 -17.18 10.02
CA TRP A 47 5.59 -15.83 10.52
C TRP A 47 6.37 -14.95 9.55
N LYS A 48 7.13 -15.51 8.59
CA LYS A 48 7.80 -14.73 7.54
C LYS A 48 6.83 -14.08 6.55
N LYS A 49 5.60 -14.59 6.45
CA LYS A 49 4.54 -14.06 5.57
C LYS A 49 3.58 -13.12 6.29
N VAL A 50 3.63 -13.09 7.62
CA VAL A 50 2.76 -12.23 8.43
C VAL A 50 3.22 -10.78 8.27
N ARG A 51 2.31 -9.92 7.81
CA ARG A 51 2.59 -8.50 7.62
C ARG A 51 2.63 -7.78 8.97
N THR A 52 3.67 -6.98 9.18
CA THR A 52 3.81 -6.09 10.34
C THR A 52 3.82 -4.64 9.88
N TYR A 53 3.28 -3.75 10.71
CA TYR A 53 3.34 -2.30 10.49
C TYR A 53 4.35 -1.72 11.48
N VAL A 54 5.54 -1.36 10.99
CA VAL A 54 6.61 -0.82 11.83
C VAL A 54 6.34 0.65 12.09
N CYS A 55 5.97 0.99 13.32
CA CYS A 55 5.80 2.37 13.77
C CYS A 55 7.13 2.88 14.33
N PRO A 56 7.68 4.01 13.83
CA PRO A 56 8.86 4.62 14.44
C PRO A 56 8.51 5.22 15.80
N ASP A 57 9.55 5.51 16.60
CA ASP A 57 9.37 6.30 17.81
C ASP A 57 9.05 7.76 17.43
N LEU A 58 7.91 8.26 17.92
CA LEU A 58 7.42 9.60 17.62
C LEU A 58 7.62 10.58 18.78
N ARG A 59 8.33 10.17 19.85
CA ARG A 59 8.70 11.10 20.92
C ARG A 59 9.53 12.25 20.34
N TYR A 60 9.13 13.49 20.65
CA TYR A 60 9.75 14.72 20.16
C TYR A 60 9.62 14.96 18.63
N PHE A 61 8.70 14.28 17.95
CA PHE A 61 8.42 14.52 16.53
C PHE A 61 7.49 15.73 16.35
N ASN A 62 8.00 16.80 15.73
CA ASN A 62 7.30 18.09 15.63
C ASN A 62 6.51 18.29 14.32
N LEU A 63 6.67 17.41 13.34
CA LEU A 63 5.96 17.56 12.05
C LEU A 63 4.50 17.15 12.20
N SER A 64 3.61 18.01 11.71
CA SER A 64 2.16 17.78 11.70
C SER A 64 1.67 17.48 10.27
N PRO A 65 0.48 16.87 10.11
CA PRO A 65 -0.11 16.64 8.78
C PRO A 65 -0.53 17.95 8.07
N PHE A 66 -0.46 19.10 8.74
CA PHE A 66 -0.82 20.40 8.21
C PHE A 66 0.37 21.36 8.25
N VAL A 67 0.33 22.33 7.33
CA VAL A 67 1.25 23.47 7.28
C VAL A 67 0.44 24.75 7.55
N ALA A 68 1.04 25.73 8.21
CA ALA A 68 0.38 27.00 8.46
C ALA A 68 0.07 27.75 7.15
N ASN A 69 -1.12 28.36 7.07
CA ASN A 69 -1.60 29.04 5.85
C ASN A 69 -0.72 30.21 5.39
N ASN A 70 0.09 30.78 6.29
CA ASN A 70 1.03 31.86 5.96
C ASN A 70 2.31 31.37 5.27
N VAL A 71 2.61 30.06 5.33
CA VAL A 71 3.74 29.47 4.62
C VAL A 71 3.36 29.35 3.15
N LYS A 72 4.03 30.13 2.30
CA LYS A 72 3.83 30.05 0.85
C LYS A 72 4.29 28.70 0.33
N ARG A 73 3.53 28.14 -0.60
CA ARG A 73 3.96 26.96 -1.36
C ARG A 73 5.27 27.29 -2.08
N PRO A 74 6.29 26.42 -2.03
CA PRO A 74 7.51 26.61 -2.80
C PRO A 74 7.22 26.48 -4.30
N GLU A 75 7.89 27.29 -5.11
CA GLU A 75 7.81 27.18 -6.56
C GLU A 75 8.42 25.85 -7.03
N PRO A 76 7.84 25.19 -8.04
CA PRO A 76 8.42 23.98 -8.61
C PRO A 76 9.84 24.25 -9.12
N GLU A 77 10.79 23.44 -8.66
CA GLU A 77 12.17 23.55 -9.13
C GLU A 77 12.27 23.10 -10.59
N SER A 78 13.00 23.88 -11.40
CA SER A 78 13.12 23.61 -12.84
C SER A 78 14.14 22.53 -13.20
N PHE A 79 14.96 22.10 -12.24
CA PHE A 79 16.06 21.14 -12.40
C PHE A 79 17.03 21.42 -13.56
N LYS A 80 17.04 22.65 -14.11
CA LYS A 80 17.89 23.04 -15.25
C LYS A 80 19.38 22.95 -14.96
N HIS A 81 19.77 22.98 -13.68
CA HIS A 81 21.14 22.82 -13.22
C HIS A 81 21.62 21.36 -13.34
N THR A 82 20.69 20.40 -13.41
CA THR A 82 20.99 18.96 -13.58
C THR A 82 21.17 18.63 -15.07
N GLU A 83 21.92 17.57 -15.38
CA GLU A 83 22.16 17.16 -16.76
C GLU A 83 20.88 16.60 -17.41
N THR A 84 20.17 15.75 -16.67
CA THR A 84 18.91 15.13 -17.12
C THR A 84 17.67 16.02 -16.97
N LYS A 85 17.81 17.24 -16.44
CA LYS A 85 16.69 18.14 -16.09
C LYS A 85 15.65 17.44 -15.19
N SER A 86 16.13 16.65 -14.23
CA SER A 86 15.32 15.75 -13.41
C SER A 86 15.74 15.78 -11.94
N PRO A 87 14.80 15.67 -10.99
CA PRO A 87 15.13 15.50 -9.56
C PRO A 87 15.93 14.22 -9.26
N MET A 88 15.90 13.24 -10.16
CA MET A 88 16.55 11.94 -9.99
C MET A 88 17.93 11.86 -10.68
N ASP A 89 18.53 13.00 -11.02
CA ASP A 89 19.87 13.00 -11.63
C ASP A 89 20.93 12.48 -10.64
N GLY A 90 21.62 11.41 -11.03
CA GLY A 90 22.62 10.75 -10.19
C GLY A 90 23.87 11.60 -9.95
N LYS A 91 24.28 12.42 -10.92
CA LYS A 91 25.47 13.28 -10.75
C LYS A 91 25.22 14.36 -9.71
N GLU A 92 24.05 14.98 -9.76
CA GLU A 92 23.62 15.98 -8.78
C GLU A 92 23.41 15.39 -7.39
N TYR A 93 22.88 14.17 -7.30
CA TYR A 93 22.82 13.45 -6.03
C TYR A 93 24.22 13.25 -5.44
N ILE A 94 25.19 12.76 -6.22
CA ILE A 94 26.56 12.55 -5.76
C ILE A 94 27.23 13.87 -5.36
N ARG A 95 27.00 14.94 -6.14
CA ARG A 95 27.51 16.28 -5.83
C ARG A 95 27.00 16.75 -4.45
N LYS A 96 25.68 16.73 -4.23
CA LYS A 96 25.06 17.09 -2.94
C LYS A 96 25.59 16.23 -1.79
N TRP A 97 25.71 14.92 -2.00
CA TRP A 97 26.26 14.01 -1.00
C TRP A 97 27.70 14.38 -0.58
N LYS A 98 28.57 14.73 -1.54
CA LYS A 98 29.93 15.19 -1.22
C LYS A 98 29.95 16.51 -0.44
N GLU A 99 29.04 17.42 -0.77
CA GLU A 99 28.94 18.74 -0.13
C GLU A 99 28.39 18.66 1.30
N GLU A 100 27.39 17.80 1.55
CA GLU A 100 26.71 17.66 2.85
C GLU A 100 27.50 16.81 3.87
N GLY A 101 28.73 16.40 3.54
CA GLY A 101 29.59 15.65 4.45
C GLY A 101 29.61 14.15 4.21
N GLY A 102 29.48 13.72 2.96
CA GLY A 102 29.70 12.35 2.48
C GLY A 102 31.17 11.89 2.57
N ASN A 103 31.81 12.08 3.72
CA ASN A 103 33.07 11.44 4.04
C ASN A 103 32.76 10.08 4.70
N ILE A 104 33.07 9.02 3.97
CA ILE A 104 33.46 7.72 4.55
C ILE A 104 34.99 7.70 4.62
#